data_AF-A0A7Y4SZU4-F1
#
_entry.id   AF-A0A7Y4SZU4-F1
#
_cell.length_a   1.000
_cell.length_b   1.000
_cell.length_c   1.000
_cell.angle_alpha   90.00
_cell.angle_beta   90.00
_cell.angle_gamma   90.00
#
_symmetry.space_group_name_H-M   'P 1'
#
loop_
_entity.id
_entity.type
_entity.pdbx_description
1 polymer ?
#
loop_
_entity_poly.entity_id
_entity_poly.type
_entity_poly.pdbx_seq_one_letter_code
_entity_poly.pdbx_strand_id
1 'polypeptide(L)'
;MLNRFDDECKRAFGDAREKALRLGHGFLDAEHIVLGLLANPDSIAVRMLRELSIDPSALQVRMEGRLARSAGGSATKRQLPFTERSKRLLELMLEEAGSMGEEGIGTGHMLLACARLPEGPLQHEGSTEPLGVEDVRRVLDAIRDGSAASRSSSPPEPTPAARLRQAATLCTDVTAILMAERAFLQLQLLRELVTELVNLADELDRRASRRP
;
A
#
# COMPACT_ATOMS: atom_id res chain seq x y z
N MET A 1 -5.24 -21.47 14.44
CA MET A 1 -5.43 -20.48 13.36
C MET A 1 -4.13 -20.20 12.61
N LEU A 2 -3.01 -19.87 13.28
CA LEU A 2 -1.73 -19.52 12.65
C LEU A 2 -1.09 -20.61 11.75
N ASN A 3 -1.37 -21.89 12.00
CA ASN A 3 -0.78 -23.00 11.22
C ASN A 3 -1.27 -23.07 9.77
N ARG A 4 -2.37 -22.40 9.42
CA ARG A 4 -2.89 -22.37 8.06
C ARG A 4 -2.26 -21.29 7.18
N PHE A 5 -1.61 -20.29 7.75
CA PHE A 5 -0.98 -19.23 6.95
C PHE A 5 0.36 -19.71 6.38
N ASP A 6 0.60 -19.42 5.12
CA ASP A 6 1.91 -19.67 4.51
C ASP A 6 2.98 -18.72 5.06
N ASP A 7 4.23 -18.98 4.72
CA ASP A 7 5.35 -18.19 5.25
C ASP A 7 5.37 -16.75 4.73
N GLU A 8 4.83 -16.51 3.53
CA GLU A 8 4.73 -15.17 2.97
C GLU A 8 3.69 -14.32 3.70
N CYS A 9 2.55 -14.92 4.00
CA CYS A 9 1.48 -14.31 4.77
C CYS A 9 1.92 -14.06 6.22
N LYS A 10 2.66 -14.98 6.84
CA LYS A 10 3.27 -14.78 8.17
C LYS A 10 4.27 -13.62 8.17
N ARG A 11 5.11 -13.51 7.12
CA ARG A 11 6.02 -12.37 6.93
C ARG A 11 5.24 -11.06 6.83
N ALA A 12 4.19 -11.02 6.00
CA ALA A 12 3.34 -9.84 5.86
C ALA A 12 2.73 -9.38 7.20
N PHE A 13 2.28 -10.31 8.08
CA PHE A 13 1.84 -9.95 9.43
C PHE A 13 2.96 -9.43 10.33
N GLY A 14 4.18 -9.97 10.20
CA GLY A 14 5.37 -9.46 10.87
C GLY A 14 5.67 -8.02 10.48
N ASP A 15 5.68 -7.75 9.17
CA ASP A 15 5.93 -6.43 8.60
C ASP A 15 4.82 -5.44 8.99
N ALA A 16 3.56 -5.88 8.94
CA ALA A 16 2.40 -5.09 9.39
C ALA A 16 2.54 -4.62 10.83
N ARG A 17 3.00 -5.51 11.71
CA ARG A 17 3.24 -5.21 13.11
C ARG A 17 4.40 -4.24 13.29
N GLU A 18 5.49 -4.40 12.54
CA GLU A 18 6.60 -3.44 12.56
C GLU A 18 6.12 -2.05 12.14
N LYS A 19 5.29 -1.96 11.08
CA LYS A 19 4.70 -0.68 10.65
C LYS A 19 3.82 -0.05 11.72
N ALA A 20 2.94 -0.82 12.36
CA ALA A 20 2.10 -0.31 13.45
C ALA A 20 2.93 0.27 14.60
N LEU A 21 3.97 -0.45 15.04
CA LEU A 21 4.87 0.03 16.10
C LEU A 21 5.63 1.29 15.68
N ARG A 22 6.15 1.32 14.45
CA ARG A 22 6.90 2.46 13.89
C ARG A 22 6.02 3.72 13.79
N LEU A 23 4.73 3.55 13.52
CA LEU A 23 3.74 4.63 13.47
C LEU A 23 3.17 5.00 14.85
N GLY A 24 3.62 4.35 15.94
CA GLY A 24 3.11 4.61 17.29
C GLY A 24 1.68 4.09 17.52
N HIS A 25 1.24 3.10 16.75
CA HIS A 25 -0.08 2.51 16.92
C HIS A 25 -0.02 1.32 17.89
N GLY A 26 -0.84 1.39 18.94
CA GLY A 26 -0.96 0.35 19.98
C GLY A 26 -1.86 -0.83 19.61
N PHE A 27 -2.22 -0.97 18.34
CA PHE A 27 -3.13 -1.96 17.78
C PHE A 27 -2.69 -2.32 16.35
N LEU A 28 -3.15 -3.47 15.86
CA LEU A 28 -2.97 -3.88 14.47
C LEU A 28 -4.32 -3.74 13.75
N ASP A 29 -4.35 -2.89 12.72
CA ASP A 29 -5.54 -2.63 11.90
C ASP A 29 -5.36 -3.15 10.47
N ALA A 30 -6.45 -3.19 9.69
CA ALA A 30 -6.44 -3.68 8.31
C ALA A 30 -5.44 -2.93 7.41
N GLU A 31 -5.24 -1.64 7.64
CA GLU A 31 -4.31 -0.80 6.91
C GLU A 31 -2.86 -1.23 7.15
N HIS A 32 -2.52 -1.60 8.38
CA HIS A 32 -1.20 -2.14 8.71
C HIS A 32 -0.95 -3.47 8.01
N ILE A 33 -1.96 -4.34 7.96
CA ILE A 33 -1.87 -5.64 7.30
C ILE A 33 -1.57 -5.47 5.81
N VAL A 34 -2.26 -4.54 5.13
CA VAL A 34 -1.94 -4.21 3.73
C VAL A 34 -0.56 -3.58 3.59
N LEU A 35 -0.14 -2.68 4.48
CA LEU A 35 1.22 -2.15 4.44
C LEU A 35 2.29 -3.24 4.59
N GLY A 36 2.02 -4.26 5.41
CA GLY A 36 2.87 -5.44 5.53
C GLY A 36 2.86 -6.31 4.26
N LEU A 37 1.70 -6.44 3.61
CA LEU A 37 1.57 -7.12 2.32
C LEU A 37 2.42 -6.45 1.22
N LEU A 38 2.47 -5.11 1.22
CA LEU A 38 3.25 -4.32 0.28
C LEU A 38 4.77 -4.36 0.55
N ALA A 39 5.20 -4.82 1.73
CA ALA A 39 6.61 -4.89 2.08
C ALA A 39 7.39 -5.93 1.26
N ASN A 40 6.71 -6.97 0.77
CA ASN A 40 7.30 -7.94 -0.16
C ASN A 40 6.85 -7.67 -1.61
N PRO A 41 7.70 -7.01 -2.44
CA PRO A 41 7.34 -6.63 -3.80
C PRO A 41 7.16 -7.80 -4.77
N ASP A 42 7.65 -8.98 -4.40
CA ASP A 42 7.58 -10.20 -5.20
C ASP A 42 6.36 -11.07 -4.87
N SER A 43 5.57 -10.66 -3.86
CA SER A 43 4.39 -11.41 -3.44
C SER A 43 3.31 -11.48 -4.52
N ILE A 44 2.54 -12.57 -4.49
CA ILE A 44 1.40 -12.75 -5.40
C ILE A 44 0.44 -11.58 -5.27
N ALA A 45 0.17 -11.10 -4.06
CA ALA A 45 -0.68 -9.93 -3.85
C ALA A 45 -0.16 -8.66 -4.53
N VAL A 46 1.13 -8.37 -4.43
CA VAL A 46 1.70 -7.18 -5.10
C VAL A 46 1.65 -7.33 -6.61
N ARG A 47 1.86 -8.54 -7.15
CA ARG A 47 1.66 -8.83 -8.57
C ARG A 47 0.20 -8.62 -9.00
N MET A 48 -0.75 -9.09 -8.20
CA MET A 48 -2.19 -8.89 -8.44
C MET A 48 -2.56 -7.40 -8.48
N LEU A 49 -2.05 -6.60 -7.54
CA LEU A 49 -2.26 -5.15 -7.53
C LEU A 49 -1.78 -4.51 -8.84
N ARG A 50 -0.60 -4.90 -9.33
CA ARG A 50 -0.05 -4.39 -10.60
C ARG A 50 -0.92 -4.78 -11.79
N GLU A 51 -1.40 -6.02 -11.86
CA GLU A 51 -2.33 -6.47 -12.93
C GLU A 51 -3.67 -5.73 -12.87
N LEU A 52 -4.11 -5.32 -11.68
CA LEU A 52 -5.28 -4.47 -11.46
C LEU A 52 -4.99 -2.98 -11.73
N SER A 53 -3.83 -2.64 -12.29
CA SER A 53 -3.37 -1.26 -12.55
C SER A 53 -3.30 -0.38 -11.30
N ILE A 54 -3.07 -0.99 -10.13
CA ILE A 54 -2.85 -0.29 -8.87
C ILE A 54 -1.35 -0.25 -8.60
N ASP A 55 -0.78 0.95 -8.51
CA ASP A 55 0.62 1.12 -8.11
C ASP A 55 0.80 0.83 -6.61
N PRO A 56 1.56 -0.23 -6.23
CA PRO A 56 1.85 -0.55 -4.84
C PRO A 56 2.53 0.59 -4.08
N SER A 57 3.38 1.36 -4.76
CA SER A 57 4.16 2.45 -4.14
C SER A 57 3.27 3.63 -3.80
N ALA A 58 2.42 4.05 -4.74
CA ALA A 58 1.42 5.08 -4.51
C ALA A 58 0.41 4.67 -3.42
N LEU A 59 -0.01 3.39 -3.41
CA LEU A 59 -0.88 2.84 -2.36
C LEU A 59 -0.20 2.94 -0.98
N GLN A 60 1.06 2.52 -0.88
CA GLN A 60 1.82 2.60 0.38
C GLN A 60 1.89 4.03 0.91
N VAL A 61 2.32 4.98 0.09
CA VAL A 61 2.44 6.40 0.50
C VAL A 61 1.11 6.96 0.97
N ARG A 62 0.02 6.68 0.23
CA ARG A 62 -1.33 7.12 0.62
C ARG A 62 -1.74 6.56 1.98
N MET A 63 -1.49 5.27 2.22
CA MET A 63 -1.87 4.61 3.45
C MET A 63 -1.04 5.07 4.65
N GLU A 64 0.28 5.20 4.48
CA GLU A 64 1.15 5.76 5.51
C GLU A 64 0.74 7.20 5.86
N GLY A 65 0.39 8.02 4.86
CA GLY A 65 -0.12 9.38 5.09
C GLY A 65 -1.43 9.43 5.87
N ARG A 66 -2.38 8.51 5.62
CA ARG A 66 -3.62 8.40 6.42
C ARG A 66 -3.34 8.02 7.87
N LEU A 67 -2.46 7.04 8.08
CA LEU A 67 -2.14 6.51 9.40
C LEU A 67 -1.28 7.48 10.23
N ALA A 68 -0.39 8.25 9.62
CA ALA A 68 0.42 9.24 10.32
C ALA A 68 -0.44 10.30 11.03
N ARG A 69 -1.62 10.62 10.49
CA ARG A 69 -2.57 11.58 11.09
C ARG A 69 -3.33 11.02 12.30
N SER A 70 -3.35 9.71 12.50
CA SER A 70 -4.02 9.05 13.64
C SER A 70 -3.09 8.73 14.80
N ALA A 71 -1.81 9.13 14.74
CA ALA A 71 -0.81 8.80 15.74
C ALA A 71 -1.15 9.45 17.10
N GLY A 72 -1.32 8.61 18.14
CA GLY A 72 -1.60 9.09 19.50
C GLY A 72 -1.46 8.04 20.61
N GLY A 73 -0.95 6.85 20.31
CA GLY A 73 -0.83 5.75 21.28
C GLY A 73 0.60 5.52 21.74
N SER A 74 0.80 5.27 23.03
CA SER A 74 2.07 4.71 23.53
C SER A 74 2.17 3.24 23.13
N ALA A 75 2.82 2.96 22.00
CA ALA A 75 2.98 1.62 21.45
C ALA A 75 4.19 0.89 22.09
N THR A 76 4.03 0.41 23.33
CA THR A 76 5.08 -0.34 24.05
C THR A 76 4.80 -1.84 24.15
N LYS A 77 3.71 -2.33 23.56
CA LYS A 77 3.30 -3.73 23.72
C LYS A 77 4.03 -4.69 22.76
N ARG A 78 4.57 -5.78 23.33
CA ARG A 78 5.13 -6.93 22.60
C ARG A 78 4.06 -7.77 21.88
N GLN A 79 2.78 -7.51 22.09
CA GLN A 79 1.71 -8.05 21.24
C GLN A 79 0.70 -6.93 20.99
N LEU A 80 0.47 -6.64 19.71
CA LEU A 80 -0.54 -5.68 19.32
C LEU A 80 -1.89 -6.40 19.18
N PRO A 81 -2.94 -5.96 19.89
CA PRO A 81 -4.28 -6.50 19.67
C PRO A 81 -4.78 -6.14 18.28
N PHE A 82 -5.53 -7.05 17.66
CA PHE A 82 -6.25 -6.79 16.41
C PHE A 82 -7.49 -5.93 16.68
N THR A 83 -7.74 -4.95 15.83
CA THR A 83 -9.04 -4.23 15.74
C THR A 83 -10.17 -5.17 15.29
N GLU A 84 -11.43 -4.76 15.47
CA GLU A 84 -12.57 -5.54 14.94
C GLU A 84 -12.52 -5.65 13.40
N ARG A 85 -12.07 -4.61 12.71
CA ARG A 85 -11.86 -4.61 11.25
C ARG A 85 -10.80 -5.62 10.82
N SER A 86 -9.67 -5.68 11.52
CA SER A 86 -8.61 -6.64 11.19
C SER A 86 -8.97 -8.07 11.59
N LYS A 87 -9.74 -8.29 12.66
CA LYS A 87 -10.34 -9.60 12.96
C LYS A 87 -11.28 -10.04 11.84
N ARG A 88 -12.16 -9.14 11.38
CA ARG A 88 -13.04 -9.40 10.23
C ARG A 88 -12.25 -9.73 8.97
N LEU A 89 -11.13 -9.04 8.73
CA LEU A 89 -10.23 -9.37 7.62
C LEU A 89 -9.69 -10.80 7.73
N LEU A 90 -9.26 -11.24 8.92
CA LEU A 90 -8.80 -12.62 9.14
C LEU A 90 -9.89 -13.67 8.86
N GLU A 91 -11.13 -13.38 9.26
CA GLU A 91 -12.29 -14.24 8.94
C GLU A 91 -12.50 -14.34 7.43
N LEU A 92 -12.48 -13.21 6.73
CA LEU A 92 -12.61 -13.17 5.27
C LEU A 92 -11.48 -13.95 4.58
N MET A 93 -10.24 -13.88 5.08
CA MET A 93 -9.12 -14.67 4.54
C MET A 93 -9.37 -16.18 4.65
N LEU A 94 -9.95 -16.63 5.77
CA LEU A 94 -10.33 -18.03 5.98
C LEU A 94 -11.48 -18.44 5.05
N GLU A 95 -12.47 -17.58 4.85
CA GLU A 95 -13.56 -17.78 3.91
C GLU A 95 -13.05 -17.91 2.47
N GLU A 96 -12.13 -17.03 2.04
CA GLU A 96 -11.56 -17.06 0.68
C GLU A 96 -10.83 -18.38 0.42
N ALA A 97 -9.89 -18.76 1.30
CA ALA A 97 -9.17 -20.02 1.19
C ALA A 97 -10.13 -21.23 1.20
N GLY A 98 -11.14 -21.20 2.08
CA GLY A 98 -12.16 -22.25 2.13
C GLY A 98 -13.01 -22.34 0.85
N SER A 99 -13.40 -21.20 0.28
CA SER A 99 -14.18 -21.14 -0.96
C SER A 99 -13.41 -21.66 -2.18
N MET A 100 -12.08 -21.60 -2.11
CA MET A 100 -11.16 -22.09 -3.14
C MET A 100 -10.70 -23.54 -2.87
N GLY A 101 -11.14 -24.16 -1.77
CA GLY A 101 -10.73 -25.52 -1.39
C GLY A 101 -9.27 -25.61 -0.92
N GLU A 102 -8.68 -24.51 -0.48
CA GLU A 102 -7.27 -24.44 -0.09
C GLU A 102 -7.08 -24.62 1.41
N GLU A 103 -6.17 -25.53 1.76
CA GLU A 103 -5.80 -25.76 3.16
C GLU A 103 -4.99 -24.58 3.72
N GLY A 104 -4.14 -23.98 2.87
CA GLY A 104 -3.24 -22.87 3.17
C GLY A 104 -3.81 -21.50 2.82
N ILE A 105 -3.41 -20.49 3.59
CA ILE A 105 -3.81 -19.08 3.41
C ILE A 105 -2.57 -18.27 3.03
N GLY A 106 -2.46 -17.95 1.75
CA GLY A 106 -1.44 -17.05 1.22
C GLY A 106 -1.86 -15.59 1.02
N THR A 107 -0.94 -14.81 0.46
CA THR A 107 -1.08 -13.37 0.19
C THR A 107 -2.20 -13.04 -0.80
N GLY A 108 -2.51 -13.92 -1.76
CA GLY A 108 -3.65 -13.76 -2.66
C GLY A 108 -5.00 -13.73 -1.93
N HIS A 109 -5.21 -14.63 -0.97
CA HIS A 109 -6.42 -14.63 -0.13
C HIS A 109 -6.47 -13.38 0.76
N MET A 110 -5.32 -12.90 1.23
CA MET A 110 -5.24 -11.63 1.96
C MET A 110 -5.79 -10.48 1.13
N LEU A 111 -5.39 -10.39 -0.15
CA LEU A 111 -5.83 -9.31 -1.02
C LEU A 111 -7.33 -9.43 -1.39
N LEU A 112 -7.81 -10.65 -1.66
CA LEU A 112 -9.25 -10.91 -1.86
C LEU A 112 -10.08 -10.50 -0.64
N ALA A 113 -9.63 -10.86 0.55
CA ALA A 113 -10.27 -10.48 1.80
C ALA A 113 -10.27 -8.96 2.00
N CYS A 114 -9.20 -8.26 1.60
CA CYS A 114 -9.15 -6.80 1.65
C CYS A 114 -10.14 -6.14 0.68
N ALA A 115 -10.38 -6.72 -0.49
CA ALA A 115 -11.39 -6.24 -1.44
C ALA A 115 -12.82 -6.43 -0.92
N ARG A 116 -13.07 -7.50 -0.15
CA ARG A 116 -14.36 -7.77 0.50
C ARG A 116 -14.60 -6.96 1.78
N LEU A 117 -13.57 -6.38 2.38
CA LEU A 117 -13.69 -5.68 3.66
C LEU A 117 -14.44 -4.34 3.46
N PRO A 118 -15.59 -4.12 4.14
CA PRO A 118 -16.29 -2.85 4.10
C PRO A 118 -15.41 -1.72 4.62
N GLU A 119 -15.45 -0.57 3.94
CA GLU A 119 -14.58 0.59 4.22
C GLU A 119 -13.09 0.21 4.26
N GLY A 120 -12.71 -0.81 3.50
CA GLY A 120 -11.40 -1.46 3.60
C GLY A 120 -10.22 -0.61 3.12
N PRO A 121 -8.98 -1.02 3.45
CA PRO A 121 -7.75 -0.27 3.13
C PRO A 121 -7.54 -0.01 1.64
N LEU A 122 -8.10 -0.86 0.77
CA LEU A 122 -8.00 -0.77 -0.68
C LEU A 122 -9.05 0.16 -1.33
N GLN A 123 -10.00 0.70 -0.55
CA GLN A 123 -10.94 1.68 -1.08
C GLN A 123 -10.19 2.98 -1.44
N HIS A 124 -10.32 3.40 -2.70
CA HIS A 124 -9.62 4.55 -3.27
C HIS A 124 -10.49 5.81 -3.16
N GLU A 125 -9.93 6.90 -2.63
CA GLU A 125 -10.47 8.25 -2.80
C GLU A 125 -10.32 8.69 -4.27
N GLY A 126 -11.31 8.35 -5.12
CA GLY A 126 -11.34 8.74 -6.54
C GLY A 126 -12.03 7.75 -7.48
N SER A 127 -12.22 6.50 -7.06
CA SER A 127 -13.09 5.54 -7.75
C SER A 127 -14.38 5.40 -6.94
N THR A 128 -15.52 5.64 -7.59
CA THR A 128 -16.84 5.45 -6.98
C THR A 128 -17.16 3.99 -6.68
N GLU A 129 -16.39 3.05 -7.23
CA GLU A 129 -16.60 1.62 -7.04
C GLU A 129 -15.44 0.98 -6.24
N PRO A 130 -15.75 0.17 -5.22
CA PRO A 130 -14.75 -0.66 -4.56
C PRO A 130 -14.11 -1.61 -5.57
N LEU A 131 -12.89 -2.07 -5.28
CA LEU A 131 -12.26 -3.16 -6.04
C LEU A 131 -13.23 -4.34 -6.12
N GLY A 132 -13.68 -4.65 -7.35
CA GLY A 132 -14.54 -5.79 -7.63
C GLY A 132 -13.84 -7.08 -7.20
N VAL A 133 -14.45 -7.81 -6.27
CA VAL A 133 -13.88 -9.05 -5.70
C VAL A 133 -13.68 -10.08 -6.82
N GLU A 134 -14.61 -10.10 -7.77
CA GLU A 134 -14.58 -10.94 -8.97
C GLU A 134 -13.39 -10.60 -9.88
N ASP A 135 -13.02 -9.32 -10.01
CA ASP A 135 -11.85 -8.92 -10.80
C ASP A 135 -10.55 -9.32 -10.11
N VAL A 136 -10.48 -9.15 -8.79
CA VAL A 136 -9.34 -9.61 -7.98
C VAL A 136 -9.19 -11.14 -8.09
N ARG A 137 -10.30 -11.89 -8.05
CA ARG A 137 -10.30 -13.35 -8.20
C ARG A 137 -9.86 -13.78 -9.59
N ARG A 138 -10.37 -13.13 -10.64
CA ARG A 138 -9.96 -13.39 -12.03
C ARG A 138 -8.45 -13.19 -12.22
N VAL A 139 -7.88 -12.15 -11.60
CA VAL A 139 -6.44 -11.89 -11.66
C VAL A 139 -5.64 -12.95 -10.90
N LEU A 140 -6.12 -13.40 -9.73
CA LEU A 140 -5.49 -14.50 -8.99
C LEU A 140 -5.43 -15.76 -9.85
N ASP A 141 -6.56 -16.15 -10.44
CA ASP A 141 -6.65 -17.35 -11.28
C ASP A 141 -5.72 -17.23 -12.51
N ALA A 142 -5.72 -16.08 -13.18
CA ALA A 142 -4.82 -15.83 -14.31
C ALA A 142 -3.32 -15.92 -13.94
N ILE A 143 -2.94 -15.49 -12.73
CA ILE A 143 -1.56 -15.60 -12.22
C ILE A 143 -1.20 -17.06 -11.95
N ARG A 144 -2.13 -17.85 -11.40
CA ARG A 144 -1.93 -19.27 -11.08
C ARG A 144 -1.84 -20.14 -12.32
N ASP A 145 -2.67 -19.86 -13.31
CA ASP A 145 -2.68 -20.57 -14.60
C ASP A 145 -1.48 -20.20 -15.49
N GLY A 146 -0.61 -19.28 -15.03
CA GLY A 146 0.53 -18.79 -15.79
C GLY A 146 0.14 -17.88 -16.97
N SER A 147 -1.15 -17.63 -17.20
CA SER A 147 -1.67 -16.79 -18.28
C SER A 147 -1.31 -15.30 -18.09
N ALA A 148 -1.13 -14.86 -16.84
CA ALA A 148 -0.63 -13.51 -16.54
C ALA A 148 0.85 -13.31 -16.94
N ALA A 149 1.63 -14.39 -17.10
CA ALA A 149 3.07 -14.30 -17.37
C ALA A 149 3.41 -13.66 -18.73
N SER A 150 2.45 -13.54 -19.66
CA SER A 150 2.64 -12.88 -20.96
C SER A 150 2.59 -11.34 -20.92
N ARG A 151 2.33 -10.71 -19.76
CA ARG A 151 2.41 -9.26 -19.58
C ARG A 151 3.51 -8.83 -18.63
N SER A 152 4.64 -9.55 -18.61
CA SER A 152 5.86 -9.09 -17.96
C SER A 152 6.46 -7.85 -18.64
N SER A 153 5.74 -6.74 -18.67
CA SER A 153 6.39 -5.48 -18.38
C SER A 153 6.48 -5.42 -16.86
N SER A 154 7.70 -5.46 -16.33
CA SER A 154 8.01 -4.73 -15.10
C SER A 154 7.15 -3.46 -15.06
N PRO A 155 6.46 -3.14 -13.93
CA PRO A 155 5.71 -1.88 -13.87
C PRO A 155 6.66 -0.80 -14.37
N PRO A 156 6.23 0.08 -15.31
CA PRO A 156 7.14 1.09 -15.83
C PRO A 156 7.75 1.77 -14.61
N GLU A 157 9.08 1.71 -14.48
CA GLU A 157 9.75 2.46 -13.43
C GLU A 157 9.11 3.84 -13.42
N PRO A 158 8.60 4.32 -12.26
CA PRO A 158 7.92 5.60 -12.22
C PRO A 158 8.85 6.57 -12.91
N THR A 159 8.32 7.23 -13.94
CA THR A 159 9.14 8.08 -14.81
C THR A 159 9.94 9.02 -13.92
N PRO A 160 11.14 9.45 -14.33
CA PRO A 160 11.89 10.43 -13.57
C PRO A 160 11.03 11.62 -13.11
N ALA A 161 10.04 12.03 -13.93
CA ALA A 161 9.02 13.03 -13.56
C ALA A 161 8.06 12.58 -12.44
N ALA A 162 7.53 11.36 -12.48
CA ALA A 162 6.67 10.82 -11.42
C ALA A 162 7.39 10.72 -10.07
N ARG A 163 8.68 10.32 -10.06
CA ARG A 163 9.53 10.27 -8.85
C ARG A 163 9.73 11.66 -8.25
N LEU A 164 10.01 12.65 -9.08
CA LEU A 164 10.19 14.04 -8.65
C LEU A 164 8.89 14.63 -8.08
N ARG A 165 7.74 14.32 -8.69
CA ARG A 165 6.43 14.72 -8.15
C ARG A 165 6.13 14.09 -6.80
N GLN A 166 6.43 12.80 -6.63
CA GLN A 166 6.27 12.12 -5.35
C GLN A 166 7.16 12.74 -4.25
N ALA A 167 8.41 13.08 -4.59
CA ALA A 167 9.31 13.80 -3.69
C ALA A 167 8.80 15.20 -3.32
N ALA A 168 8.21 15.93 -4.27
CA ALA A 168 7.61 17.24 -4.03
C ALA A 168 6.41 17.18 -3.07
N THR A 169 5.55 16.17 -3.20
CA THR A 169 4.43 15.93 -2.26
C THR A 169 4.93 15.70 -0.83
N LEU A 170 5.94 14.84 -0.65
CA LEU A 170 6.53 14.59 0.66
C LEU A 170 7.16 15.85 1.28
N CYS A 171 7.81 16.69 0.47
CA CYS A 171 8.33 17.98 0.93
C CYS A 171 7.21 18.96 1.32
N THR A 172 6.05 18.88 0.69
CA THR A 172 4.88 19.69 1.06
C THR A 172 4.35 19.30 2.44
N ASP A 173 4.34 17.99 2.75
CA ASP A 173 3.96 17.48 4.08
C ASP A 173 4.95 17.94 5.18
N VAL A 174 6.25 17.92 4.88
CA VAL A 174 7.30 18.49 5.76
C VAL A 174 7.12 20.00 5.94
N THR A 175 6.66 20.72 4.91
CA THR A 175 6.35 22.17 4.99
C THR A 175 5.26 22.43 6.02
N ALA A 176 4.20 21.62 6.04
CA ALA A 176 3.13 21.75 7.02
C ALA A 176 3.61 21.56 8.47
N ILE A 177 4.57 20.67 8.69
CA ILE A 177 5.18 20.43 10.02
C ILE A 177 6.06 21.61 10.44
N LEU A 178 6.95 22.09 9.56
CA LEU A 178 7.86 23.20 9.88
C LEU A 178 7.13 24.54 10.08
N MET A 179 5.97 24.75 9.43
CA MET A 179 5.08 25.89 9.68
C MET A 179 4.57 25.91 11.12
N ALA A 180 4.33 24.74 11.72
CA ALA A 180 3.88 24.64 13.11
C ALA A 180 4.98 25.01 14.14
N GLU A 181 6.26 24.81 13.79
CA GLU A 181 7.41 25.07 14.69
C GLU A 181 8.07 26.44 14.49
N ARG A 182 7.53 27.32 13.64
CA ARG A 182 8.10 28.65 13.30
C ARG A 182 9.55 28.61 12.75
N ALA A 183 9.91 27.55 12.04
CA ALA A 183 11.23 27.38 11.42
C ALA A 183 11.35 28.09 10.05
N PHE A 184 11.33 29.43 10.06
CA PHE A 184 11.18 30.28 8.86
C PHE A 184 12.28 30.08 7.78
N LEU A 185 13.54 29.90 8.18
CA LEU A 185 14.65 29.68 7.24
C LEU A 185 14.58 28.32 6.53
N GLN A 186 14.18 27.27 7.24
CA GLN A 186 14.04 25.93 6.67
C GLN A 186 12.83 25.84 5.73
N LEU A 187 11.76 26.60 6.02
CA LEU A 187 10.59 26.71 5.14
C LEU A 187 10.91 27.35 3.79
N GLN A 188 11.77 28.37 3.76
CA GLN A 188 12.14 29.04 2.51
C GLN A 188 12.93 28.10 1.58
N LEU A 189 13.95 27.42 2.13
CA LEU A 189 14.75 26.42 1.41
C LEU A 189 13.89 25.25 0.89
N LEU A 190 12.96 24.75 1.70
CA LEU A 190 12.08 23.66 1.31
C LEU A 190 11.11 24.06 0.19
N ARG A 191 10.60 25.30 0.21
CA ARG A 191 9.72 25.82 -0.84
C ARG A 191 10.45 25.99 -2.18
N GLU A 192 11.70 26.46 -2.15
CA GLU A 192 12.55 26.54 -3.33
C GLU A 192 12.78 25.13 -3.91
N LEU A 193 13.13 24.15 -3.06
CA LEU A 193 13.34 22.76 -3.48
C LEU A 193 12.07 22.14 -4.11
N VAL A 194 10.90 22.30 -3.49
CA VAL A 194 9.63 21.81 -4.06
C VAL A 194 9.38 22.38 -5.45
N THR A 195 9.63 23.68 -5.63
CA THR A 195 9.43 24.38 -6.90
C THR A 195 10.38 23.83 -7.98
N GLU A 196 11.64 23.60 -7.64
CA GLU A 196 12.63 23.02 -8.57
C GLU A 196 12.26 21.58 -8.96
N LEU A 197 11.85 20.75 -8.01
CA LEU A 197 11.45 19.37 -8.28
C LEU A 197 10.24 19.30 -9.22
N VAL A 198 9.23 20.15 -9.01
CA VAL A 198 8.05 20.23 -9.89
C VAL A 198 8.44 20.71 -11.30
N ASN A 199 9.24 21.78 -11.40
CA ASN A 199 9.69 22.30 -12.69
C ASN A 199 10.51 21.27 -13.48
N LEU A 200 11.38 20.51 -12.78
CA LEU A 200 12.17 19.45 -13.40
C LEU A 200 11.29 18.29 -13.87
N ALA A 201 10.26 17.93 -13.09
CA ALA A 201 9.28 16.93 -13.51
C ALA A 201 8.54 17.33 -14.78
N ASP A 202 8.07 18.58 -14.86
CA ASP A 202 7.36 19.09 -16.03
C ASP A 202 8.26 19.16 -17.27
N GLU A 203 9.53 19.54 -17.10
CA GLU A 203 10.50 19.55 -18.19
C GLU A 203 10.79 18.13 -18.72
N LEU A 204 10.86 17.15 -17.82
CA LEU A 204 11.04 15.75 -18.20
C LEU A 204 9.83 15.19 -18.96
N ASP A 205 8.60 15.55 -18.57
CA ASP A 205 7.40 15.18 -19.32
C ASP A 205 7.41 15.78 -20.72
N ARG A 206 7.74 17.09 -20.84
CA ARG A 206 7.81 17.77 -22.14
C ARG A 206 8.83 17.13 -23.07
N ARG A 207 9.98 16.69 -22.54
CA ARG A 207 11.01 15.98 -23.32
C ARG A 207 10.55 14.60 -23.75
N ALA A 208 9.81 13.89 -22.90
CA ALA A 208 9.22 12.60 -23.24
C ALA A 208 8.17 12.74 -24.36
N SER A 209 7.34 13.79 -24.35
CA SER A 209 6.33 14.06 -25.39
C SER A 209 6.91 14.54 -26.74
N ARG A 210 8.20 14.85 -26.82
CA ARG A 210 8.89 15.33 -28.04
C ARG A 210 9.75 14.27 -28.73
N ARG A 211 9.87 13.06 -28.18
CA ARG A 211 10.54 11.95 -28.87
C ARG A 211 9.58 11.34 -29.91
N PRO A 212 9.95 11.29 -31.21
CA PRO A 212 9.13 10.67 -32.25
C PRO A 212 9.08 9.15 -32.11
#